data_AF-A0A2E2UDN0-F1
#
_entry.id   AF-A0A2E2UDN0-F1
#
_cell.length_a   1.000
_cell.length_b   1.000
_cell.length_c   1.000
_cell.angle_alpha   90.00
_cell.angle_beta   90.00
_cell.angle_gamma   90.00
#
_symmetry.space_group_name_H-M   'P 1'
#
loop_
_entity.id
_entity.type
_entity.pdbx_description
1 polymer ?
#
loop_
_entity_poly.entity_id
_entity_poly.type
_entity_poly.pdbx_seq_one_letter_code
_entity_poly.pdbx_strand_id
1 'polypeptide(L)'
;MSEIFDKLLIRFIFTMYICLSYYVFKYAHFVFYPSHRQQILKRLTPSVNYLDTMTFFGRIVGVGIIYSALEFNEYIGMTFSTIHFFIWSTIGISTYLITLLVTDWIIFQKYKFAEEVQKKKNDAYGIISFSNAIGVALILKQLFLVSQYSIIKYLIVWFLITCLYCASTRLYRFLGSQSFSKLMIQKNGGLALGYAGFVLCHALVLSSSLVESPLALNEYIISFISKSVIGLVLIPIILFVFRKLFISTSFDHPARKEFGDFDHGIYEFLIFIFSGVFISHLLHFVNLNLNFKLIALSILTFTFIYKNIHVFLFPNPRSKFLSLRFKPVNIADLIHLFSRFVGIILVYSKIYTIGSVEEFMAWTAIGFVLYLFSLFISENIIFFNFNYHDEVFRNPNYAYVMVSFVNSICQGFIISKILEISDGSIMNLTVFWLQSLVIYGVSTRLFKYISPLSFNSLLIQKNIGLAIAFSGFLLGNTVILISALTIENFDLVDFIVQVLLKVNLGILIMPLFYYGLSYIFKITIKVETKSSDQTAHLGQGIYGCSLYLVGAYLTSVIVAQIHFGTIYPFF
;
A
#
# COMPACT_ATOMS: atom_id res chain seq x y z
N MET A 1 18.21 26.34 21.14
CA MET A 1 19.12 25.18 20.94
C MET A 1 18.75 24.01 21.84
N SER A 2 18.55 24.22 23.16
CA SER A 2 18.07 23.15 24.08
C SER A 2 16.78 22.49 23.62
N GLU A 3 15.76 23.29 23.26
CA GLU A 3 14.45 22.76 22.83
C GLU A 3 14.52 21.83 21.60
N ILE A 4 15.35 22.18 20.60
CA ILE A 4 15.55 21.34 19.41
C ILE A 4 16.21 20.02 19.78
N PHE A 5 17.17 20.06 20.70
CA PHE A 5 17.84 18.87 21.21
C PHE A 5 16.89 17.97 22.01
N ASP A 6 16.04 18.56 22.86
CA ASP A 6 15.04 17.82 23.65
C ASP A 6 14.03 17.11 22.75
N LYS A 7 13.51 17.80 21.74
CA LYS A 7 12.61 17.23 20.72
C LYS A 7 13.27 16.08 19.96
N LEU A 8 14.55 16.21 19.60
CA LEU A 8 15.30 15.14 18.94
C LEU A 8 15.51 13.93 19.87
N LEU A 9 15.86 14.18 21.13
CA LEU A 9 16.08 13.16 22.15
C LEU A 9 14.80 12.36 22.44
N ILE A 10 13.66 13.04 22.58
CA ILE A 10 12.35 12.40 22.74
C ILE A 10 12.06 11.46 21.56
N ARG A 11 12.27 11.93 20.33
CA ARG A 11 12.09 11.11 19.11
C ARG A 11 13.00 9.88 19.08
N PHE A 12 14.23 10.02 19.54
CA PHE A 12 15.16 8.89 19.67
C PHE A 12 14.70 7.87 20.71
N ILE A 13 14.21 8.34 21.87
CA ILE A 13 13.62 7.47 22.90
C ILE A 13 12.40 6.72 22.35
N PHE A 14 11.51 7.40 21.63
CA PHE A 14 10.36 6.75 20.98
C PHE A 14 10.76 5.74 19.91
N THR A 15 11.85 6.00 19.18
CA THR A 15 12.41 5.04 18.22
C THR A 15 12.83 3.75 18.92
N MET A 16 13.54 3.86 20.06
CA MET A 16 13.93 2.70 20.88
C MET A 16 12.72 1.98 21.46
N TYR A 17 11.72 2.73 21.90
CA TYR A 17 10.48 2.20 22.43
C TYR A 17 9.70 1.38 21.38
N ILE A 18 9.55 1.90 20.16
CA ILE A 18 8.88 1.17 19.06
C ILE A 18 9.67 -0.10 18.72
N CYS A 19 11.01 -0.04 18.69
CA CYS A 19 11.84 -1.23 18.53
C CYS A 19 11.59 -2.28 19.64
N LEU A 20 11.50 -1.84 20.90
CA LEU A 20 11.16 -2.71 22.02
C LEU A 20 9.78 -3.35 21.86
N SER A 21 8.80 -2.61 21.35
CA SER A 21 7.48 -3.19 21.09
C SER A 21 7.49 -4.23 19.96
N TYR A 22 8.29 -4.06 18.92
CA TYR A 22 8.51 -5.13 17.93
C TYR A 22 9.18 -6.37 18.52
N TYR A 23 10.04 -6.19 19.51
CA TYR A 23 10.57 -7.28 20.30
C TYR A 23 9.46 -7.99 21.10
N VAL A 24 8.54 -7.25 21.73
CA VAL A 24 7.36 -7.85 22.39
C VAL A 24 6.45 -8.57 21.39
N PHE A 25 6.18 -7.97 20.23
CA PHE A 25 5.42 -8.57 19.14
C PHE A 25 6.00 -9.92 18.70
N LYS A 26 7.33 -10.03 18.64
CA LYS A 26 8.02 -11.28 18.34
C LYS A 26 7.61 -12.41 19.29
N TYR A 27 7.51 -12.14 20.59
CA TYR A 27 7.05 -13.12 21.59
C TYR A 27 5.54 -13.34 21.54
N ALA A 28 4.75 -12.29 21.37
CA ALA A 28 3.30 -12.42 21.23
C ALA A 28 2.95 -13.32 20.04
N HIS A 29 3.59 -13.12 18.89
CA HIS A 29 3.41 -13.96 17.71
C HIS A 29 3.75 -15.42 17.99
N PHE A 30 4.82 -15.70 18.72
CA PHE A 30 5.17 -17.06 19.16
C PHE A 30 4.06 -17.73 19.99
N VAL A 31 3.38 -16.96 20.86
CA VAL A 31 2.28 -17.46 21.70
C VAL A 31 1.03 -17.77 20.86
N PHE A 32 0.63 -16.83 19.98
CA PHE A 32 -0.58 -16.98 19.16
C PHE A 32 -0.40 -17.98 18.00
N TYR A 33 0.83 -18.21 17.52
CA TYR A 33 1.13 -19.05 16.36
C TYR A 33 2.14 -20.16 16.68
N PRO A 34 1.75 -21.19 17.47
CA PRO A 34 2.66 -22.27 17.84
C PRO A 34 3.11 -23.13 16.65
N SER A 35 2.35 -23.18 15.55
CA SER A 35 2.76 -23.84 14.30
C SER A 35 3.93 -23.13 13.60
N HIS A 36 4.20 -21.87 13.93
CA HIS A 36 5.25 -21.03 13.36
C HIS A 36 6.50 -20.93 14.26
N ARG A 37 6.58 -21.69 15.37
CA ARG A 37 7.68 -21.60 16.36
C ARG A 37 9.08 -21.63 15.76
N GLN A 38 9.28 -22.41 14.69
CA GLN A 38 10.59 -22.52 14.05
C GLN A 38 11.03 -21.24 13.35
N GLN A 39 10.11 -20.38 12.90
CA GLN A 39 10.43 -19.19 12.10
C GLN A 39 11.03 -18.06 12.94
N ILE A 40 10.51 -17.89 14.16
CA ILE A 40 10.83 -16.73 15.01
C ILE A 40 12.11 -16.94 15.82
N LEU A 41 12.35 -18.20 16.23
CA LEU A 41 13.49 -18.55 17.07
C LEU A 41 14.74 -18.91 16.26
N LYS A 42 14.58 -19.48 15.05
CA LYS A 42 15.71 -19.77 14.16
C LYS A 42 16.08 -18.51 13.36
N ARG A 43 17.33 -18.46 12.88
CA ARG A 43 17.76 -17.40 11.96
C ARG A 43 16.97 -17.52 10.66
N LEU A 44 16.26 -16.47 10.29
CA LEU A 44 15.57 -16.38 9.01
C LEU A 44 16.61 -16.24 7.90
N THR A 45 16.52 -17.11 6.91
CA THR A 45 17.34 -17.10 5.69
C THR A 45 16.41 -16.87 4.50
N PRO A 46 16.18 -15.61 4.10
CA PRO A 46 15.17 -15.28 3.09
C PRO A 46 15.34 -16.04 1.77
N SER A 47 16.59 -16.36 1.40
CA SER A 47 16.93 -17.10 0.19
C SER A 47 16.46 -18.55 0.18
N VAL A 48 16.29 -19.20 1.35
CA VAL A 48 15.98 -20.64 1.43
C VAL A 48 14.48 -20.91 1.24
N ASN A 49 13.64 -20.05 1.82
CA ASN A 49 12.19 -20.15 1.71
C ASN A 49 11.55 -18.76 1.64
N TYR A 50 11.32 -18.27 0.42
CA TYR A 50 10.70 -16.96 0.22
C TYR A 50 9.23 -16.93 0.66
N LEU A 51 8.54 -18.07 0.75
CA LEU A 51 7.14 -18.12 1.21
C LEU A 51 7.02 -17.93 2.71
N ASP A 52 7.92 -18.57 3.44
CA ASP A 52 8.10 -18.32 4.87
C ASP A 52 8.32 -16.81 5.10
N THR A 53 9.30 -16.26 4.38
CA THR A 53 9.64 -14.83 4.37
C THR A 53 8.41 -13.98 4.06
N MET A 54 7.67 -14.29 2.99
CA MET A 54 6.48 -13.54 2.57
C MET A 54 5.42 -13.51 3.66
N THR A 55 5.04 -14.67 4.23
CA THR A 55 4.03 -14.72 5.29
C THR A 55 4.45 -13.98 6.55
N PHE A 56 5.71 -14.13 6.96
CA PHE A 56 6.25 -13.50 8.15
C PHE A 56 6.32 -11.98 8.00
N PHE A 57 6.88 -11.51 6.88
CA PHE A 57 7.04 -10.08 6.63
C PHE A 57 5.73 -9.38 6.31
N GLY A 58 4.75 -10.05 5.70
CA GLY A 58 3.39 -9.52 5.60
C GLY A 58 2.79 -9.18 6.96
N ARG A 59 3.05 -10.03 7.97
CA ARG A 59 2.60 -9.77 9.34
C ARG A 59 3.31 -8.57 9.97
N ILE A 60 4.63 -8.44 9.77
CA ILE A 60 5.43 -7.29 10.25
C ILE A 60 4.97 -5.98 9.57
N VAL A 61 4.78 -6.00 8.26
CA VAL A 61 4.25 -4.85 7.50
C VAL A 61 2.90 -4.42 8.06
N GLY A 62 2.01 -5.37 8.35
CA GLY A 62 0.72 -5.05 8.96
C GLY A 62 0.82 -4.39 10.33
N VAL A 63 1.77 -4.80 11.18
CA VAL A 63 2.05 -4.08 12.45
C VAL A 63 2.49 -2.65 12.17
N GLY A 64 3.39 -2.42 11.21
CA GLY A 64 3.84 -1.09 10.81
C GLY A 64 2.69 -0.18 10.33
N ILE A 65 1.76 -0.75 9.57
CA ILE A 65 0.55 -0.05 9.12
C ILE A 65 -0.32 0.36 10.32
N ILE A 66 -0.49 -0.49 11.33
CA ILE A 66 -1.25 -0.17 12.55
C ILE A 66 -0.57 0.95 13.34
N TYR A 67 0.76 0.88 13.51
CA TYR A 67 1.52 1.95 14.15
C TYR A 67 1.34 3.30 13.47
N SER A 68 1.16 3.33 12.14
CA SER A 68 0.94 4.57 11.40
C SER A 68 -0.35 5.32 11.76
N ALA A 69 -1.26 4.72 12.55
CA ALA A 69 -2.45 5.37 13.09
C ALA A 69 -2.30 5.79 14.58
N LEU A 70 -1.16 5.51 15.22
CA LEU A 70 -0.94 5.92 16.60
C LEU A 70 -0.33 7.33 16.62
N GLU A 71 -0.98 8.21 17.37
CA GLU A 71 -0.54 9.58 17.60
C GLU A 71 0.06 9.73 18.99
N PHE A 72 1.05 10.61 19.09
CA PHE A 72 1.66 11.01 20.35
C PHE A 72 1.45 12.51 20.56
N ASN A 73 0.71 12.81 21.62
CA ASN A 73 0.19 14.14 21.89
C ASN A 73 0.76 14.68 23.22
N GLU A 74 1.89 15.40 23.15
CA GLU A 74 2.64 15.82 24.34
C GLU A 74 1.82 16.75 25.28
N TYR A 75 0.80 17.44 24.77
CA TYR A 75 -0.02 18.38 25.55
C TYR A 75 -0.73 17.75 26.76
N ILE A 76 -0.93 16.41 26.78
CA ILE A 76 -1.51 15.66 27.92
C ILE A 76 -0.45 15.41 29.01
N GLY A 77 0.82 15.65 28.70
CA GLY A 77 1.99 15.34 29.52
C GLY A 77 2.72 14.10 29.00
N MET A 78 4.06 14.15 29.04
CA MET A 78 4.94 13.10 28.50
C MET A 78 4.63 11.71 29.08
N THR A 79 4.43 11.61 30.40
CA THR A 79 4.15 10.34 31.09
C THR A 79 2.83 9.74 30.65
N PHE A 80 1.74 10.52 30.66
CA PHE A 80 0.42 10.05 30.24
C PHE A 80 0.41 9.66 28.77
N SER A 81 1.03 10.46 27.91
CA SER A 81 1.11 10.20 26.48
C SER A 81 1.89 8.92 26.18
N THR A 82 2.98 8.65 26.93
CA THR A 82 3.77 7.42 26.79
C THR A 82 2.98 6.20 27.24
N ILE A 83 2.28 6.28 28.39
CA ILE A 83 1.42 5.19 28.88
C ILE A 83 0.28 4.92 27.89
N HIS A 84 -0.35 5.98 27.39
CA HIS A 84 -1.44 5.90 26.43
C HIS A 84 -0.97 5.23 25.12
N PHE A 85 0.16 5.68 24.56
CA PHE A 85 0.78 5.06 23.39
C PHE A 85 1.08 3.58 23.63
N PHE A 86 1.57 3.21 24.82
CA PHE A 86 1.83 1.81 25.20
C PHE A 86 0.56 0.96 25.24
N ILE A 87 -0.51 1.45 25.87
CA ILE A 87 -1.78 0.74 25.99
C ILE A 87 -2.36 0.51 24.59
N TRP A 88 -2.46 1.55 23.76
CA TRP A 88 -3.02 1.44 22.41
C TRP A 88 -2.17 0.59 21.48
N SER A 89 -0.85 0.69 21.58
CA SER A 89 0.07 -0.18 20.85
C SER A 89 -0.14 -1.66 21.20
N THR A 90 -0.31 -1.97 22.49
CA THR A 90 -0.54 -3.35 22.96
C THR A 90 -1.90 -3.88 22.52
N ILE A 91 -2.95 -3.06 22.59
CA ILE A 91 -4.29 -3.38 22.09
C ILE A 91 -4.23 -3.65 20.58
N GLY A 92 -3.53 -2.81 19.82
CA GLY A 92 -3.43 -2.95 18.37
C GLY A 92 -2.72 -4.22 17.94
N ILE A 93 -1.59 -4.53 18.56
CA ILE A 93 -0.86 -5.79 18.31
C ILE A 93 -1.72 -7.00 18.68
N SER A 94 -2.39 -6.96 19.85
CA SER A 94 -3.19 -8.10 20.33
C SER A 94 -4.40 -8.36 19.43
N THR A 95 -5.16 -7.32 19.10
CA THR A 95 -6.33 -7.44 18.21
C THR A 95 -5.92 -7.83 16.78
N TYR A 96 -4.79 -7.34 16.28
CA TYR A 96 -4.23 -7.77 15.00
C TYR A 96 -3.93 -9.28 14.97
N LEU A 97 -3.22 -9.78 15.98
CA LEU A 97 -2.88 -11.21 16.03
C LEU A 97 -4.12 -12.09 16.18
N ILE A 98 -5.11 -11.67 16.99
CA ILE A 98 -6.38 -12.38 17.16
C ILE A 98 -7.19 -12.38 15.86
N THR A 99 -7.35 -11.23 15.20
CA THR A 99 -8.07 -11.15 13.92
C THR A 99 -7.38 -11.98 12.84
N LEU A 100 -6.05 -11.98 12.78
CA LEU A 100 -5.32 -12.87 11.88
C LEU A 100 -5.57 -14.34 12.19
N LEU A 101 -5.64 -14.72 13.47
CA LEU A 101 -5.85 -16.12 13.85
C LEU A 101 -7.24 -16.58 13.40
N VAL A 102 -8.26 -15.76 13.65
CA VAL A 102 -9.65 -16.04 13.24
C VAL A 102 -9.76 -16.10 11.71
N THR A 103 -9.17 -15.14 11.01
CA THR A 103 -9.27 -15.07 9.54
C THR A 103 -8.47 -16.17 8.85
N ASP A 104 -7.24 -16.45 9.30
CA ASP A 104 -6.43 -17.56 8.78
C ASP A 104 -7.14 -18.91 9.04
N TRP A 105 -7.80 -19.10 10.19
CA TRP A 105 -8.59 -20.30 10.46
C TRP A 105 -9.77 -20.46 9.48
N ILE A 106 -10.48 -19.37 9.17
CA ILE A 106 -11.63 -19.38 8.25
C ILE A 106 -11.21 -19.55 6.80
N ILE A 107 -10.12 -18.90 6.37
CA ILE A 107 -9.61 -18.97 4.99
C ILE A 107 -8.97 -20.34 4.74
N PHE A 108 -8.11 -20.82 5.66
CA PHE A 108 -7.29 -21.99 5.40
C PHE A 108 -7.84 -23.32 5.93
N GLN A 109 -8.88 -23.36 6.79
CA GLN A 109 -9.56 -24.53 7.40
C GLN A 109 -8.86 -25.91 7.36
N LYS A 110 -8.61 -26.47 6.17
CA LYS A 110 -8.02 -27.81 5.94
C LYS A 110 -6.48 -27.82 5.78
N TYR A 111 -5.85 -26.66 5.62
CA TYR A 111 -4.45 -26.52 5.21
C TYR A 111 -3.59 -26.03 6.37
N LYS A 112 -2.68 -26.88 6.87
CA LYS A 112 -1.76 -26.54 7.95
C LYS A 112 -0.54 -25.80 7.41
N PHE A 113 -0.17 -24.71 8.09
CA PHE A 113 0.98 -23.88 7.73
C PHE A 113 2.29 -24.68 7.53
N ALA A 114 2.66 -25.51 8.50
CA ALA A 114 3.91 -26.27 8.45
C ALA A 114 3.98 -27.25 7.26
N GLU A 115 2.84 -27.80 6.85
CA GLU A 115 2.79 -28.71 5.70
C GLU A 115 2.83 -27.92 4.39
N GLU A 116 2.03 -26.87 4.26
CA GLU A 116 1.93 -26.12 3.01
C GLU A 116 3.16 -25.24 2.73
N VAL A 117 3.67 -24.51 3.72
CA VAL A 117 4.75 -23.53 3.50
C VAL A 117 6.14 -24.13 3.68
N GLN A 118 6.36 -24.93 4.74
CA GLN A 118 7.70 -25.47 5.02
C GLN A 118 8.01 -26.71 4.18
N LYS A 119 7.07 -27.67 4.08
CA LYS A 119 7.29 -28.92 3.34
C LYS A 119 6.95 -28.78 1.86
N LYS A 120 5.77 -28.26 1.54
CA LYS A 120 5.23 -28.24 0.17
C LYS A 120 5.60 -27.01 -0.66
N LYS A 121 6.16 -25.97 -0.03
CA LYS A 121 6.47 -24.66 -0.64
C LYS A 121 5.30 -24.15 -1.51
N ASN A 122 4.11 -24.08 -0.92
CA ASN A 122 2.88 -23.69 -1.63
C ASN A 122 2.77 -22.17 -1.77
N ASP A 123 2.98 -21.67 -2.99
CA ASP A 123 2.91 -20.24 -3.32
C ASP A 123 1.56 -19.62 -3.01
N ALA A 124 0.49 -20.37 -3.26
CA ALA A 124 -0.85 -19.89 -3.05
C ALA A 124 -1.09 -19.54 -1.57
N TYR A 125 -0.60 -20.37 -0.65
CA TYR A 125 -0.70 -20.11 0.78
C TYR A 125 0.02 -18.80 1.14
N GLY A 126 1.25 -18.62 0.67
CA GLY A 126 2.08 -17.46 0.98
C GLY A 126 1.46 -16.14 0.53
N ILE A 127 1.01 -16.08 -0.72
CA ILE A 127 0.41 -14.89 -1.34
C ILE A 127 -0.89 -14.49 -0.65
N ILE A 128 -1.75 -15.47 -0.35
CA ILE A 128 -3.05 -15.23 0.29
C ILE A 128 -2.85 -14.80 1.76
N SER A 129 -1.95 -15.46 2.50
CA SER A 129 -1.67 -15.10 3.89
C SER A 129 -1.05 -13.70 4.01
N PHE A 130 -0.13 -13.33 3.11
CA PHE A 130 0.42 -11.97 3.04
C PHE A 130 -0.66 -10.93 2.79
N SER A 131 -1.55 -11.19 1.83
CA SER A 131 -2.62 -10.27 1.47
C SER A 131 -3.67 -10.15 2.57
N ASN A 132 -3.99 -11.24 3.26
CA ASN A 132 -4.83 -11.23 4.44
C ASN A 132 -4.20 -10.39 5.56
N ALA A 133 -2.90 -10.53 5.80
CA ALA A 133 -2.17 -9.74 6.80
C ALA A 133 -2.27 -8.24 6.55
N ILE A 134 -2.02 -7.81 5.32
CA ILE A 134 -2.17 -6.39 4.92
C ILE A 134 -3.63 -5.95 5.03
N GLY A 135 -4.57 -6.75 4.54
CA GLY A 135 -5.99 -6.42 4.58
C GLY A 135 -6.51 -6.18 6.00
N VAL A 136 -6.20 -7.09 6.94
CA VAL A 136 -6.53 -6.93 8.36
C VAL A 136 -5.89 -5.68 8.94
N ALA A 137 -4.63 -5.39 8.61
CA ALA A 137 -3.95 -4.20 9.11
C ALA A 137 -4.59 -2.88 8.60
N LEU A 138 -5.02 -2.82 7.34
CA LEU A 138 -5.73 -1.65 6.78
C LEU A 138 -7.08 -1.41 7.45
N ILE A 139 -7.81 -2.49 7.77
CA ILE A 139 -9.07 -2.42 8.52
C ILE A 139 -8.80 -1.88 9.94
N LEU A 140 -7.83 -2.47 10.65
CA LEU A 140 -7.54 -2.07 12.03
C LEU A 140 -6.99 -0.65 12.10
N LYS A 141 -6.13 -0.25 11.16
CA LYS A 141 -5.64 1.13 11.07
C LYS A 141 -6.80 2.13 11.08
N GLN A 142 -7.80 1.92 10.20
CA GLN A 142 -8.93 2.82 10.13
C GLN A 142 -9.82 2.75 11.38
N LEU A 143 -9.94 1.56 11.97
CA LEU A 143 -10.66 1.38 13.23
C LEU A 143 -10.04 2.17 14.39
N PHE A 144 -8.71 2.24 14.46
CA PHE A 144 -7.97 3.04 15.43
C PHE A 144 -8.32 4.53 15.29
N LEU A 145 -8.25 5.05 14.06
CA LEU A 145 -8.57 6.46 13.78
C LEU A 145 -10.01 6.80 14.22
N VAL A 146 -11.00 5.99 13.85
CA VAL A 146 -12.41 6.29 14.13
C VAL A 146 -12.81 6.11 15.61
N SER A 147 -12.06 5.31 16.36
CA SER A 147 -12.43 5.02 17.75
C SER A 147 -12.14 6.16 18.72
N GLN A 148 -11.35 7.18 18.32
CA GLN A 148 -11.02 8.39 19.10
C GLN A 148 -10.78 8.08 20.59
N TYR A 149 -10.00 7.03 20.84
CA TYR A 149 -9.61 6.56 22.17
C TYR A 149 -10.71 5.96 23.07
N SER A 150 -11.90 5.64 22.55
CA SER A 150 -12.90 4.85 23.29
C SER A 150 -12.69 3.35 23.09
N ILE A 151 -12.20 2.66 24.13
CA ILE A 151 -11.97 1.21 24.11
C ILE A 151 -13.27 0.43 23.86
N ILE A 152 -14.39 0.87 24.42
CA ILE A 152 -15.69 0.19 24.25
C ILE A 152 -16.15 0.29 22.79
N LYS A 153 -16.11 1.50 22.20
CA LYS A 153 -16.42 1.71 20.78
C LYS A 153 -15.51 0.85 19.90
N TYR A 154 -14.21 0.85 20.19
CA TYR A 154 -13.22 0.05 19.48
C TYR A 154 -13.56 -1.45 19.49
N LEU A 155 -13.81 -2.04 20.66
CA LEU A 155 -14.08 -3.48 20.79
C LEU A 155 -15.36 -3.93 20.09
N ILE A 156 -16.44 -3.16 20.20
CA ILE A 156 -17.72 -3.47 19.54
C ILE A 156 -17.57 -3.45 18.03
N VAL A 157 -16.95 -2.39 17.50
CA VAL A 157 -16.78 -2.21 16.06
C VAL A 157 -15.74 -3.21 15.51
N TRP A 158 -14.68 -3.50 16.27
CA TRP A 158 -13.68 -4.54 15.96
C TRP A 158 -14.31 -5.91 15.75
N PHE A 159 -15.18 -6.32 16.69
CA PHE A 159 -15.87 -7.60 16.59
C PHE A 159 -16.77 -7.67 15.36
N LEU A 160 -17.58 -6.63 15.15
CA LEU A 160 -18.50 -6.53 14.01
C LEU A 160 -17.75 -6.58 12.67
N ILE A 161 -16.68 -5.79 12.51
CA ILE A 161 -15.92 -5.75 11.25
C ILE A 161 -15.14 -7.03 11.00
N THR A 162 -14.64 -7.69 12.05
CA THR A 162 -13.99 -8.99 11.93
C THR A 162 -14.99 -10.04 11.41
N CYS A 163 -16.21 -10.07 11.95
CA CYS A 163 -17.29 -10.94 11.47
C CYS A 163 -17.65 -10.67 10.00
N LEU A 164 -17.81 -9.40 9.62
CA LEU A 164 -18.11 -9.01 8.24
C LEU A 164 -16.97 -9.39 7.28
N TYR A 165 -15.72 -9.11 7.65
CA TYR A 165 -14.56 -9.46 6.84
C TYR A 165 -14.47 -10.97 6.64
N CYS A 166 -14.63 -11.76 7.71
CA CYS A 166 -14.67 -13.22 7.64
C CYS A 166 -15.78 -13.75 6.72
N ALA A 167 -17.01 -13.21 6.84
CA ALA A 167 -18.12 -13.56 5.96
C ALA A 167 -17.80 -13.22 4.50
N SER A 168 -17.20 -12.06 4.27
CA SER A 168 -16.86 -11.57 2.93
C SER A 168 -15.81 -12.43 2.23
N THR A 169 -14.82 -12.97 2.96
CA THR A 169 -13.80 -13.87 2.36
C THR A 169 -14.39 -15.15 1.76
N ARG A 170 -15.57 -15.59 2.22
CA ARG A 170 -16.29 -16.74 1.67
C ARG A 170 -17.05 -16.42 0.38
N LEU A 171 -17.31 -15.14 0.08
CA LEU A 171 -18.00 -14.73 -1.14
C LEU A 171 -17.18 -14.98 -2.40
N TYR A 172 -15.88 -15.23 -2.29
CA TYR A 172 -15.05 -15.57 -3.44
C TYR A 172 -15.58 -16.75 -4.24
N ARG A 173 -16.23 -17.72 -3.57
CA ARG A 173 -16.85 -18.88 -4.25
C ARG A 173 -17.86 -18.46 -5.32
N PHE A 174 -18.49 -17.29 -5.19
CA PHE A 174 -19.48 -16.78 -6.12
C PHE A 174 -18.89 -15.85 -7.19
N LEU A 175 -17.75 -15.20 -6.91
CA LEU A 175 -17.17 -14.16 -7.78
C LEU A 175 -15.95 -14.63 -8.57
N GLY A 176 -15.22 -15.61 -8.04
CA GLY A 176 -14.03 -16.18 -8.65
C GLY A 176 -14.36 -17.21 -9.74
N SER A 177 -13.48 -17.31 -10.74
CA SER A 177 -13.59 -18.31 -11.82
C SER A 177 -13.28 -19.74 -11.34
N GLN A 178 -12.52 -19.89 -10.25
CA GLN A 178 -12.10 -21.18 -9.70
C GLN A 178 -12.41 -21.29 -8.20
N SER A 179 -12.62 -22.52 -7.73
CA SER A 179 -12.83 -22.79 -6.30
C SER A 179 -11.51 -22.69 -5.52
N PHE A 180 -11.57 -22.13 -4.31
CA PHE A 180 -10.40 -21.98 -3.41
C PHE A 180 -9.65 -23.31 -3.18
N SER A 181 -10.37 -24.42 -3.02
CA SER A 181 -9.74 -25.74 -2.84
C SER A 181 -8.88 -26.12 -4.04
N LYS A 182 -9.31 -25.78 -5.27
CA LYS A 182 -8.56 -26.09 -6.48
C LYS A 182 -7.27 -25.26 -6.52
N LEU A 183 -7.33 -23.99 -6.15
CA LEU A 183 -6.16 -23.09 -6.04
C LEU A 183 -5.10 -23.66 -5.11
N MET A 184 -5.50 -24.08 -3.91
CA MET A 184 -4.58 -24.60 -2.89
C MET A 184 -3.97 -25.95 -3.28
N ILE A 185 -4.72 -26.82 -3.96
CA ILE A 185 -4.23 -28.12 -4.45
C ILE A 185 -3.26 -27.94 -5.63
N GLN A 186 -3.58 -27.04 -6.55
CA GLN A 186 -2.73 -26.76 -7.73
C GLN A 186 -1.47 -25.98 -7.37
N LYS A 187 -1.40 -25.37 -6.18
CA LYS A 187 -0.29 -24.51 -5.73
C LYS A 187 0.03 -23.38 -6.71
N ASN A 188 -0.98 -22.92 -7.44
CA ASN A 188 -0.78 -21.97 -8.51
C ASN A 188 -0.71 -20.54 -7.94
N GLY A 189 0.51 -20.03 -7.76
CA GLY A 189 0.74 -18.68 -7.24
C GLY A 189 0.06 -17.59 -8.08
N GLY A 190 -0.07 -17.81 -9.39
CA GLY A 190 -0.81 -16.96 -10.31
C GLY A 190 -2.25 -16.76 -9.89
N LEU A 191 -3.04 -17.83 -9.91
CA LEU A 191 -4.46 -17.76 -9.55
C LEU A 191 -4.67 -17.34 -8.09
N ALA A 192 -3.74 -17.67 -7.19
CA ALA A 192 -3.76 -17.20 -5.82
C ALA A 192 -3.59 -15.67 -5.70
N LEU A 193 -2.87 -15.05 -6.63
CA LEU A 193 -2.81 -13.59 -6.74
C LEU A 193 -4.21 -13.00 -6.99
N GLY A 194 -5.02 -13.63 -7.84
CA GLY A 194 -6.43 -13.23 -8.04
C GLY A 194 -7.25 -13.24 -6.75
N TYR A 195 -7.11 -14.30 -5.94
CA TYR A 195 -7.74 -14.39 -4.61
C TYR A 195 -7.20 -13.33 -3.63
N ALA A 196 -5.88 -13.08 -3.65
CA ALA A 196 -5.26 -12.02 -2.86
C ALA A 196 -5.86 -10.64 -3.19
N GLY A 197 -6.08 -10.35 -4.46
CA GLY A 197 -6.72 -9.12 -4.91
C GLY A 197 -8.15 -9.01 -4.39
N PHE A 198 -8.90 -10.12 -4.42
CA PHE A 198 -10.23 -10.20 -3.82
C PHE A 198 -10.23 -9.89 -2.32
N VAL A 199 -9.32 -10.51 -1.55
CA VAL A 199 -9.20 -10.28 -0.09
C VAL A 199 -8.89 -8.81 0.20
N LEU A 200 -7.93 -8.22 -0.52
CA LEU A 200 -7.56 -6.81 -0.36
C LEU A 200 -8.69 -5.85 -0.79
N CYS A 201 -9.42 -6.17 -1.87
CA CYS A 201 -10.60 -5.41 -2.29
C CYS A 201 -11.62 -5.31 -1.15
N HIS A 202 -11.93 -6.43 -0.49
CA HIS A 202 -12.87 -6.46 0.62
C HIS A 202 -12.35 -5.69 1.82
N ALA A 203 -11.05 -5.81 2.12
CA ALA A 203 -10.43 -5.05 3.20
C ALA A 203 -10.49 -3.53 2.95
N LEU A 204 -10.22 -3.07 1.73
CA LEU A 204 -10.30 -1.65 1.35
C LEU A 204 -11.73 -1.12 1.48
N VAL A 205 -12.72 -1.89 1.01
CA VAL A 205 -14.13 -1.51 1.11
C VAL A 205 -14.57 -1.42 2.58
N LEU A 206 -14.28 -2.43 3.40
CA LEU A 206 -14.64 -2.41 4.82
C LEU A 206 -13.90 -1.33 5.61
N SER A 207 -12.61 -1.12 5.31
CA SER A 207 -11.83 -0.02 5.88
C SER A 207 -12.48 1.32 5.53
N SER A 208 -12.85 1.57 4.28
CA SER A 208 -13.50 2.83 3.88
C SER A 208 -14.90 3.04 4.45
N SER A 209 -15.58 1.99 4.88
CA SER A 209 -16.87 2.12 5.57
C SER A 209 -16.70 2.68 6.99
N LEU A 210 -15.51 2.55 7.58
CA LEU A 210 -15.14 3.16 8.85
C LEU A 210 -14.74 4.64 8.61
N VAL A 211 -15.71 5.48 8.28
CA VAL A 211 -15.52 6.94 8.24
C VAL A 211 -15.89 7.52 9.59
N GLU A 212 -15.13 8.52 10.06
CA GLU A 212 -15.47 9.24 11.28
C GLU A 212 -16.88 9.83 11.20
N SER A 213 -17.66 9.60 12.25
CA SER A 213 -18.89 10.34 12.47
C SER A 213 -19.00 10.72 13.95
N PRO A 214 -19.42 11.95 14.26
CA PRO A 214 -19.65 12.41 15.64
C PRO A 214 -20.93 11.82 16.25
N LEU A 215 -21.51 10.81 15.59
CA LEU A 215 -22.82 10.26 15.91
C LEU A 215 -22.75 9.35 17.14
N ALA A 216 -23.90 9.17 17.79
CA ALA A 216 -24.05 8.18 18.86
C ALA A 216 -23.65 6.78 18.35
N LEU A 217 -23.16 5.93 19.25
CA LEU A 217 -22.66 4.59 18.89
C LEU A 217 -23.65 3.79 18.02
N ASN A 218 -24.94 3.87 18.32
CA ASN A 218 -26.00 3.18 17.56
C ASN A 218 -26.09 3.68 16.10
N GLU A 219 -26.08 4.99 15.91
CA GLU A 219 -26.12 5.61 14.58
C GLU A 219 -24.83 5.31 13.79
N TYR A 220 -23.69 5.32 14.47
CA TYR A 220 -22.41 4.91 13.88
C TYR A 220 -22.46 3.46 13.39
N ILE A 221 -22.96 2.52 14.20
CA ILE A 221 -23.09 1.11 13.83
C ILE A 221 -24.01 0.95 12.61
N ILE A 222 -25.16 1.62 12.59
CA ILE A 222 -26.12 1.56 11.47
C ILE A 222 -25.47 2.12 10.18
N SER A 223 -24.78 3.25 10.28
CA SER A 223 -24.06 3.86 9.16
C SER A 223 -22.95 2.95 8.64
N PHE A 224 -22.16 2.36 9.54
CA PHE A 224 -21.09 1.43 9.18
C PHE A 224 -21.62 0.17 8.49
N ILE A 225 -22.68 -0.46 9.04
CA ILE A 225 -23.28 -1.67 8.45
C ILE A 225 -23.87 -1.35 7.07
N SER A 226 -24.63 -0.26 6.94
CA SER A 226 -25.23 0.12 5.66
C SER A 226 -24.17 0.39 4.59
N LYS A 227 -23.12 1.17 4.89
CA LYS A 227 -21.99 1.42 3.98
C LYS A 227 -21.27 0.12 3.60
N SER A 228 -21.03 -0.75 4.57
CA SER A 228 -20.37 -2.05 4.32
C SER A 228 -21.20 -2.93 3.40
N VAL A 229 -22.51 -3.04 3.62
CA VAL A 229 -23.41 -3.82 2.77
C VAL A 229 -23.48 -3.23 1.36
N ILE A 230 -23.63 -1.91 1.22
CA ILE A 230 -23.63 -1.23 -0.08
C ILE A 230 -22.31 -1.50 -0.82
N GLY A 231 -21.17 -1.34 -0.14
CA GLY A 231 -19.85 -1.62 -0.70
C GLY A 231 -19.71 -3.04 -1.22
N LEU A 232 -20.10 -4.04 -0.42
CA LEU A 232 -20.05 -5.45 -0.81
C LEU A 232 -20.97 -5.78 -1.99
N VAL A 233 -22.15 -5.17 -2.08
CA VAL A 233 -23.08 -5.33 -3.21
C VAL A 233 -22.55 -4.66 -4.48
N LEU A 234 -21.83 -3.55 -4.35
CA LEU A 234 -21.24 -2.85 -5.49
C LEU A 234 -20.06 -3.59 -6.12
N ILE A 235 -19.33 -4.42 -5.37
CA ILE A 235 -18.20 -5.23 -5.88
C ILE A 235 -18.59 -6.01 -7.16
N PRO A 236 -19.59 -6.91 -7.17
CA PRO A 236 -19.95 -7.66 -8.38
C PRO A 236 -20.38 -6.77 -9.55
N ILE A 237 -21.08 -5.67 -9.27
CA ILE A 237 -21.57 -4.73 -10.30
C ILE A 237 -20.38 -4.05 -10.99
N ILE A 238 -19.45 -3.53 -10.20
CA ILE A 238 -18.27 -2.83 -10.70
C ILE A 238 -17.29 -3.78 -11.38
N LEU A 239 -17.12 -5.00 -10.85
CA LEU A 239 -16.38 -6.05 -11.52
C LEU A 239 -16.98 -6.38 -12.88
N PHE A 240 -18.30 -6.48 -13.00
CA PHE A 240 -18.96 -6.70 -14.28
C PHE A 240 -18.69 -5.56 -15.27
N VAL A 241 -18.80 -4.31 -14.81
CA VAL A 241 -18.51 -3.11 -15.63
C VAL A 241 -17.05 -3.10 -16.08
N PHE A 242 -16.09 -3.26 -15.16
CA PHE A 242 -14.67 -3.26 -15.51
C PHE A 242 -14.28 -4.45 -16.38
N ARG A 243 -14.79 -5.64 -16.11
CA ARG A 243 -14.61 -6.78 -17.01
C ARG A 243 -15.17 -6.45 -18.40
N LYS A 244 -16.33 -5.81 -18.52
CA LYS A 244 -16.83 -5.41 -19.85
C LYS A 244 -15.95 -4.37 -20.53
N LEU A 245 -15.44 -3.38 -19.78
CA LEU A 245 -14.57 -2.33 -20.31
C LEU A 245 -13.18 -2.85 -20.72
N PHE A 246 -12.62 -3.81 -20.00
CA PHE A 246 -11.26 -4.32 -20.21
C PHE A 246 -11.20 -5.69 -20.94
N ILE A 247 -12.18 -6.58 -20.79
CA ILE A 247 -12.22 -7.94 -21.41
C ILE A 247 -12.89 -7.97 -22.77
N SER A 248 -14.00 -7.24 -22.98
CA SER A 248 -14.89 -7.48 -24.14
C SER A 248 -14.25 -7.14 -25.50
N THR A 249 -12.98 -6.76 -25.52
CA THR A 249 -12.25 -6.41 -26.73
C THR A 249 -10.93 -7.17 -26.89
N SER A 250 -10.44 -7.83 -25.84
CA SER A 250 -9.15 -8.52 -25.79
C SER A 250 -9.27 -10.06 -25.88
N PHE A 251 -10.44 -10.65 -25.58
CA PHE A 251 -10.57 -12.11 -25.39
C PHE A 251 -11.48 -12.86 -26.39
N ASP A 252 -12.06 -12.20 -27.40
CA ASP A 252 -12.78 -12.89 -28.49
C ASP A 252 -11.85 -13.59 -29.50
N HIS A 253 -10.53 -13.50 -29.30
CA HIS A 253 -9.58 -14.35 -30.03
C HIS A 253 -9.59 -15.76 -29.44
N PRO A 254 -9.44 -16.83 -30.23
CA PRO A 254 -9.24 -18.22 -29.75
C PRO A 254 -8.06 -18.43 -28.76
N ALA A 255 -7.32 -17.38 -28.42
CA ALA A 255 -6.26 -17.30 -27.41
C ALA A 255 -6.74 -17.49 -25.95
N ARG A 256 -8.03 -17.77 -25.69
CA ARG A 256 -8.45 -18.32 -24.39
C ARG A 256 -7.69 -19.61 -24.02
N LYS A 257 -7.06 -20.26 -25.01
CA LYS A 257 -6.18 -21.43 -24.84
C LYS A 257 -4.72 -21.11 -24.45
N GLU A 258 -4.26 -19.86 -24.46
CA GLU A 258 -2.82 -19.55 -24.33
C GLU A 258 -2.42 -18.63 -23.17
N PHE A 259 -3.36 -17.96 -22.48
CA PHE A 259 -2.97 -17.25 -21.26
C PHE A 259 -2.61 -18.25 -20.17
N GLY A 260 -1.37 -18.16 -19.68
CA GLY A 260 -0.94 -18.92 -18.53
C GLY A 260 -1.80 -18.57 -17.31
N ASP A 261 -1.91 -19.51 -16.37
CA ASP A 261 -2.64 -19.26 -15.12
C ASP A 261 -2.11 -18.06 -14.32
N PHE A 262 -0.81 -17.74 -14.46
CA PHE A 262 -0.16 -16.58 -13.86
C PHE A 262 -0.73 -15.25 -14.36
N ASP A 263 -0.86 -15.17 -15.67
CA ASP A 263 -1.33 -14.03 -16.42
C ASP A 263 -2.80 -13.71 -16.11
N HIS A 264 -3.64 -14.74 -16.06
CA HIS A 264 -5.03 -14.60 -15.61
C HIS A 264 -5.12 -14.16 -14.14
N GLY A 265 -4.24 -14.69 -13.30
CA GLY A 265 -4.13 -14.31 -11.89
C GLY A 265 -3.81 -12.83 -11.65
N ILE A 266 -2.81 -12.30 -12.36
CA ILE A 266 -2.46 -10.87 -12.36
C ILE A 266 -3.65 -10.00 -12.76
N TYR A 267 -4.31 -10.40 -13.84
CA TYR A 267 -5.46 -9.68 -14.34
C TYR A 267 -6.58 -9.57 -13.30
N GLU A 268 -6.98 -10.70 -12.70
CA GLU A 268 -8.01 -10.71 -11.66
C GLU A 268 -7.57 -9.87 -10.45
N PHE A 269 -6.30 -10.00 -10.01
CA PHE A 269 -5.76 -9.19 -8.92
C PHE A 269 -5.94 -7.69 -9.19
N LEU A 270 -5.51 -7.21 -10.35
CA LEU A 270 -5.60 -5.80 -10.72
C LEU A 270 -7.04 -5.30 -10.74
N ILE A 271 -7.97 -6.09 -11.28
CA ILE A 271 -9.38 -5.72 -11.33
C ILE A 271 -10.01 -5.66 -9.96
N PHE A 272 -9.71 -6.61 -9.07
CA PHE A 272 -10.24 -6.56 -7.71
C PHE A 272 -9.68 -5.37 -6.94
N ILE A 273 -8.36 -5.13 -7.00
CA ILE A 273 -7.76 -3.96 -6.35
C ILE A 273 -8.36 -2.66 -6.89
N PHE A 274 -8.49 -2.53 -8.21
CA PHE A 274 -9.07 -1.34 -8.83
C PHE A 274 -10.53 -1.11 -8.42
N SER A 275 -11.33 -2.19 -8.39
CA SER A 275 -12.71 -2.16 -7.88
C SER A 275 -12.76 -1.74 -6.42
N GLY A 276 -11.89 -2.31 -5.58
CA GLY A 276 -11.83 -2.00 -4.15
C GLY A 276 -11.44 -0.55 -3.88
N VAL A 277 -10.42 -0.04 -4.58
CA VAL A 277 -10.02 1.37 -4.51
C VAL A 277 -11.16 2.26 -5.00
N PHE A 278 -11.77 1.97 -6.16
CA PHE A 278 -12.86 2.79 -6.70
C PHE A 278 -14.08 2.85 -5.77
N ILE A 279 -14.52 1.70 -5.23
CA ILE A 279 -15.64 1.61 -4.28
C ILE A 279 -15.29 2.31 -2.96
N SER A 280 -14.05 2.16 -2.49
CA SER A 280 -13.59 2.81 -1.27
C SER A 280 -13.75 4.33 -1.34
N HIS A 281 -13.35 4.92 -2.46
CA HIS A 281 -13.56 6.35 -2.72
C HIS A 281 -15.05 6.69 -2.84
N LEU A 282 -15.80 5.87 -3.57
CA LEU A 282 -17.24 6.02 -3.76
C LEU A 282 -18.01 6.08 -2.42
N LEU A 283 -17.67 5.20 -1.48
CA LEU A 283 -18.27 5.14 -0.15
C LEU A 283 -17.95 6.39 0.69
N HIS A 284 -16.74 6.93 0.52
CA HIS A 284 -16.37 8.21 1.14
C HIS A 284 -17.26 9.36 0.61
N PHE A 285 -17.59 9.36 -0.68
CA PHE A 285 -18.42 10.40 -1.31
C PHE A 285 -19.89 10.40 -0.91
N VAL A 286 -20.47 9.23 -0.60
CA VAL A 286 -21.88 9.14 -0.16
C VAL A 286 -22.16 10.02 1.06
N ASN A 287 -21.14 10.31 1.89
CA ASN A 287 -21.27 11.13 3.07
C ASN A 287 -21.40 12.64 2.78
N LEU A 288 -20.98 13.10 1.59
CA LEU A 288 -20.82 14.54 1.30
C LEU A 288 -22.03 15.19 0.62
N ASN A 289 -23.15 14.47 0.41
CA ASN A 289 -24.30 14.91 -0.40
C ASN A 289 -23.93 15.40 -1.82
N LEU A 290 -22.68 15.22 -2.25
CA LEU A 290 -22.21 15.58 -3.58
C LEU A 290 -22.89 14.68 -4.61
N ASN A 291 -23.14 15.24 -5.80
CA ASN A 291 -23.70 14.52 -6.93
C ASN A 291 -22.80 13.34 -7.33
N PHE A 292 -23.03 12.18 -6.74
CA PHE A 292 -22.36 10.90 -7.00
C PHE A 292 -22.17 10.64 -8.50
N LYS A 293 -23.18 11.00 -9.30
CA LYS A 293 -23.17 10.87 -10.77
C LYS A 293 -22.03 11.66 -11.41
N LEU A 294 -21.72 12.84 -10.89
CA LEU A 294 -20.76 13.76 -11.49
C LEU A 294 -19.31 13.33 -11.23
N ILE A 295 -19.05 12.74 -10.06
CA ILE A 295 -17.74 12.20 -9.69
C ILE A 295 -17.45 10.91 -10.44
N ALA A 296 -18.44 10.00 -10.49
CA ALA A 296 -18.33 8.81 -11.33
C ALA A 296 -18.09 9.18 -12.80
N LEU A 297 -18.80 10.21 -13.30
CA LEU A 297 -18.61 10.73 -14.64
C LEU A 297 -17.24 11.37 -14.84
N SER A 298 -16.72 12.15 -13.90
CA SER A 298 -15.40 12.78 -14.03
C SER A 298 -14.31 11.73 -14.09
N ILE A 299 -14.33 10.74 -13.18
CA ILE A 299 -13.36 9.64 -13.18
C ILE A 299 -13.39 8.91 -14.52
N LEU A 300 -14.59 8.62 -15.04
CA LEU A 300 -14.76 7.91 -16.30
C LEU A 300 -14.32 8.76 -17.51
N THR A 301 -14.62 10.06 -17.51
CA THR A 301 -14.20 11.01 -18.54
C THR A 301 -12.68 11.18 -18.56
N PHE A 302 -12.03 11.34 -17.40
CA PHE A 302 -10.58 11.45 -17.35
C PHE A 302 -9.88 10.12 -17.65
N THR A 303 -10.48 8.99 -17.29
CA THR A 303 -10.02 7.67 -17.72
C THR A 303 -10.05 7.58 -19.26
N PHE A 304 -11.11 8.09 -19.87
CA PHE A 304 -11.25 8.17 -21.32
C PHE A 304 -10.25 9.12 -21.97
N ILE A 305 -10.04 10.31 -21.41
CA ILE A 305 -9.04 11.28 -21.88
C ILE A 305 -7.63 10.68 -21.78
N TYR A 306 -7.30 10.09 -20.65
CA TYR A 306 -6.02 9.43 -20.42
C TYR A 306 -5.73 8.35 -21.46
N LYS A 307 -6.74 7.55 -21.80
CA LYS A 307 -6.60 6.56 -22.88
C LYS A 307 -6.20 7.17 -24.21
N ASN A 308 -6.76 8.33 -24.58
CA ASN A 308 -6.39 9.03 -25.82
C ASN A 308 -5.00 9.68 -25.73
N ILE A 309 -4.67 10.29 -24.59
CA ILE A 309 -3.36 10.91 -24.34
C ILE A 309 -2.24 9.85 -24.27
N HIS A 310 -2.51 8.66 -23.72
CA HIS A 310 -1.53 7.58 -23.66
C HIS A 310 -1.06 7.19 -25.07
N VAL A 311 -1.98 7.08 -26.03
CA VAL A 311 -1.64 6.78 -27.43
C VAL A 311 -0.76 7.88 -28.03
N PHE A 312 -0.94 9.14 -27.60
CA PHE A 312 -0.14 10.27 -28.04
C PHE A 312 1.25 10.33 -27.40
N LEU A 313 1.35 10.16 -26.08
CA LEU A 313 2.61 10.25 -25.34
C LEU A 313 3.53 9.03 -25.56
N PHE A 314 2.95 7.86 -25.84
CA PHE A 314 3.67 6.62 -26.09
C PHE A 314 3.29 6.10 -27.48
N PRO A 315 3.71 6.80 -28.56
CA PRO A 315 3.30 6.46 -29.90
C PRO A 315 3.77 5.05 -30.25
N ASN A 316 2.81 4.11 -30.29
CA ASN A 316 3.05 2.81 -30.88
C ASN A 316 2.96 2.98 -32.41
N PRO A 317 3.95 2.52 -33.19
CA PRO A 317 3.93 2.66 -34.65
C PRO A 317 2.72 1.99 -35.35
N ARG A 318 1.86 1.25 -34.65
CA ARG A 318 0.73 0.49 -35.23
C ARG A 318 -0.68 0.89 -34.77
N SER A 319 -0.84 1.80 -33.81
CA SER A 319 -2.19 2.16 -33.32
C SER A 319 -2.85 3.23 -34.19
N LYS A 320 -3.91 2.88 -34.93
CA LYS A 320 -4.80 3.87 -35.56
C LYS A 320 -5.46 4.72 -34.46
N PHE A 321 -5.20 6.03 -34.50
CA PHE A 321 -5.52 7.04 -33.47
C PHE A 321 -7.02 7.12 -33.06
N LEU A 322 -7.95 6.59 -33.86
CA LEU A 322 -9.40 6.76 -33.63
C LEU A 322 -10.17 5.51 -33.14
N SER A 323 -9.51 4.38 -32.88
CA SER A 323 -10.26 3.21 -32.40
C SER A 323 -10.61 3.38 -30.91
N LEU A 324 -11.91 3.50 -30.61
CA LEU A 324 -12.48 3.55 -29.24
C LEU A 324 -12.17 2.32 -28.38
N ARG A 325 -11.42 1.33 -28.86
CA ARG A 325 -11.11 0.07 -28.16
C ARG A 325 -9.59 -0.03 -27.94
N PHE A 326 -9.17 0.06 -26.68
CA PHE A 326 -7.76 -0.20 -26.34
C PHE A 326 -7.61 -1.71 -26.20
N LYS A 327 -6.76 -2.31 -27.03
CA LYS A 327 -6.40 -3.73 -26.87
C LYS A 327 -4.98 -3.74 -26.31
N PRO A 328 -4.79 -4.04 -25.00
CA PRO A 328 -3.45 -4.20 -24.47
C PRO A 328 -2.74 -5.28 -25.28
N VAL A 329 -1.50 -5.02 -25.68
CA VAL A 329 -0.74 -5.95 -26.54
C VAL A 329 -0.39 -7.22 -25.75
N ASN A 330 -0.10 -7.06 -24.47
CA ASN A 330 0.26 -8.10 -23.53
C ASN A 330 -0.10 -7.69 -22.09
N ILE A 331 0.20 -8.55 -21.11
CA ILE A 331 -0.12 -8.27 -19.71
C ILE A 331 0.81 -7.24 -19.08
N ALA A 332 2.04 -7.13 -19.55
CA ALA A 332 2.95 -6.06 -19.16
C ALA A 332 2.33 -4.67 -19.45
N ASP A 333 1.83 -4.46 -20.67
CA ASP A 333 1.11 -3.25 -21.09
C ASP A 333 -0.16 -3.04 -20.25
N LEU A 334 -0.88 -4.12 -19.95
CA LEU A 334 -2.07 -4.06 -19.12
C LEU A 334 -1.79 -3.60 -17.68
N ILE A 335 -0.81 -4.21 -16.99
CA ILE A 335 -0.40 -3.82 -15.63
C ILE A 335 0.03 -2.35 -15.64
N HIS A 336 0.82 -1.95 -16.63
CA HIS A 336 1.28 -0.58 -16.77
C HIS A 336 0.12 0.40 -16.94
N LEU A 337 -0.86 0.10 -17.81
CA LEU A 337 -2.06 0.91 -17.98
C LEU A 337 -2.88 1.01 -16.69
N PHE A 338 -3.12 -0.13 -16.02
CA PHE A 338 -3.84 -0.18 -14.74
C PHE A 338 -3.15 0.66 -13.66
N SER A 339 -1.82 0.63 -13.60
CA SER A 339 -1.07 1.41 -12.61
C SER A 339 -1.36 2.90 -12.71
N ARG A 340 -1.45 3.39 -13.94
CA ARG A 340 -1.65 4.81 -14.19
C ARG A 340 -3.08 5.22 -13.87
N PHE A 341 -4.06 4.35 -14.12
CA PHE A 341 -5.43 4.55 -13.65
C PHE A 341 -5.55 4.56 -12.13
N VAL A 342 -4.86 3.65 -11.42
CA VAL A 342 -4.85 3.66 -9.95
C VAL A 342 -4.28 4.99 -9.45
N GLY A 343 -3.14 5.45 -9.98
CA GLY A 343 -2.56 6.74 -9.58
C GLY A 343 -3.49 7.92 -9.87
N ILE A 344 -4.20 7.94 -11.00
CA ILE A 344 -5.22 8.97 -11.30
C ILE A 344 -6.35 8.96 -10.27
N ILE A 345 -6.87 7.79 -9.89
CA ILE A 345 -7.91 7.70 -8.85
C ILE A 345 -7.39 8.25 -7.52
N LEU A 346 -6.14 7.95 -7.17
CA LEU A 346 -5.51 8.47 -5.94
C LEU A 346 -5.37 9.99 -5.99
N VAL A 347 -5.02 10.59 -7.13
CA VAL A 347 -4.98 12.06 -7.28
C VAL A 347 -6.35 12.67 -6.99
N TYR A 348 -7.42 12.07 -7.50
CA TYR A 348 -8.78 12.60 -7.34
C TYR A 348 -9.36 12.37 -5.95
N SER A 349 -8.79 11.45 -5.19
CA SER A 349 -9.25 11.09 -3.86
C SER A 349 -9.27 12.23 -2.85
N LYS A 350 -8.55 13.33 -3.08
CA LYS A 350 -8.41 14.46 -2.14
C LYS A 350 -8.92 15.80 -2.64
N ILE A 351 -9.39 15.88 -3.90
CA ILE A 351 -9.92 17.10 -4.52
C ILE A 351 -11.38 17.39 -4.04
N TYR A 352 -11.97 16.51 -3.23
CA TYR A 352 -13.40 16.56 -2.91
C TYR A 352 -13.83 17.59 -1.88
N THR A 353 -12.89 18.25 -1.19
CA THR A 353 -13.20 19.29 -0.20
C THR A 353 -13.71 20.58 -0.85
N ILE A 354 -13.63 20.66 -2.18
CA ILE A 354 -14.04 21.80 -2.98
C ILE A 354 -15.57 21.86 -3.12
N GLY A 355 -16.15 23.03 -2.82
CA GLY A 355 -17.59 23.24 -2.72
C GLY A 355 -18.34 23.35 -4.06
N SER A 356 -17.64 23.60 -5.18
CA SER A 356 -18.28 23.77 -6.49
C SER A 356 -17.82 22.76 -7.53
N VAL A 357 -18.72 22.39 -8.44
CA VAL A 357 -18.46 21.44 -9.53
C VAL A 357 -17.40 21.96 -10.51
N GLU A 358 -17.44 23.26 -10.81
CA GLU A 358 -16.51 23.91 -11.74
C GLU A 358 -15.08 23.90 -11.20
N GLU A 359 -14.93 24.26 -9.93
CA GLU A 359 -13.65 24.23 -9.25
C GLU A 359 -13.13 22.79 -9.15
N PHE A 360 -13.98 21.82 -8.79
CA PHE A 360 -13.60 20.40 -8.79
C PHE A 360 -13.06 19.95 -10.15
N MET A 361 -13.72 20.32 -11.25
CA MET A 361 -13.26 19.98 -12.61
C MET A 361 -11.92 20.64 -12.97
N ALA A 362 -11.72 21.91 -12.58
CA ALA A 362 -10.47 22.63 -12.77
C ALA A 362 -9.31 21.97 -12.02
N TRP A 363 -9.47 21.69 -10.72
CA TRP A 363 -8.44 21.04 -9.90
C TRP A 363 -8.16 19.60 -10.34
N THR A 364 -9.19 18.88 -10.77
CA THR A 364 -9.04 17.53 -11.34
C THR A 364 -8.18 17.57 -12.60
N ALA A 365 -8.42 18.54 -13.50
CA ALA A 365 -7.60 18.73 -14.69
C ALA A 365 -6.15 19.11 -14.37
N ILE A 366 -5.94 20.04 -13.43
CA ILE A 366 -4.60 20.44 -12.97
C ILE A 366 -3.85 19.27 -12.35
N GLY A 367 -4.48 18.57 -11.40
CA GLY A 367 -3.91 17.39 -10.73
C GLY A 367 -3.54 16.29 -11.71
N PHE A 368 -4.38 16.06 -12.73
CA PHE A 368 -4.10 15.11 -13.81
C PHE A 368 -2.86 15.49 -14.63
N VAL A 369 -2.72 16.77 -15.03
CA VAL A 369 -1.55 17.25 -15.78
C VAL A 369 -0.27 17.11 -14.94
N LEU A 370 -0.31 17.54 -13.68
CA LEU A 370 0.84 17.43 -12.77
C LEU A 370 1.24 15.97 -12.54
N TYR A 371 0.26 15.07 -12.39
CA TYR A 371 0.52 13.64 -12.25
C TYR A 371 1.22 13.05 -13.48
N LEU A 372 0.75 13.34 -14.70
CA LEU A 372 1.40 12.86 -15.91
C LEU A 372 2.83 13.39 -16.09
N PHE A 373 3.05 14.67 -15.78
CA PHE A 373 4.39 15.25 -15.85
C PHE A 373 5.33 14.66 -14.80
N SER A 374 4.82 14.39 -13.59
CA SER A 374 5.59 13.74 -12.52
C SER A 374 5.96 12.31 -12.87
N LEU A 375 5.04 11.56 -13.49
CA LEU A 375 5.32 10.24 -14.06
C LEU A 375 6.43 10.32 -15.10
N PHE A 376 6.30 11.22 -16.07
CA PHE A 376 7.29 11.38 -17.14
C PHE A 376 8.70 11.67 -16.57
N ILE A 377 8.83 12.61 -15.63
CA ILE A 377 10.14 12.92 -15.05
C ILE A 377 10.66 11.75 -14.20
N SER A 378 9.84 11.19 -13.32
CA SER A 378 10.27 10.10 -12.42
C SER A 378 10.66 8.84 -13.18
N GLU A 379 9.92 8.45 -14.23
CA GLU A 379 10.28 7.31 -15.07
C GLU A 379 11.60 7.56 -15.82
N ASN A 380 11.84 8.77 -16.34
CA ASN A 380 13.13 9.10 -16.97
C ASN A 380 14.31 9.05 -15.97
N ILE A 381 14.09 9.39 -14.69
CA ILE A 381 15.12 9.29 -13.65
C ILE A 381 15.39 7.82 -13.28
N ILE A 382 14.33 7.04 -13.03
CA ILE A 382 14.42 5.64 -12.59
C ILE A 382 14.95 4.75 -13.72
N PHE A 383 14.41 4.92 -14.93
CA PHE A 383 14.62 4.06 -16.09
C PHE A 383 15.50 4.68 -17.18
N PHE A 384 16.43 5.57 -16.82
CA PHE A 384 17.30 6.28 -17.77
C PHE A 384 17.97 5.38 -18.84
N ASN A 385 18.27 4.12 -18.52
CA ASN A 385 18.92 3.16 -19.43
C ASN A 385 17.95 2.22 -20.16
N PHE A 386 16.64 2.36 -19.97
CA PHE A 386 15.63 1.41 -20.45
C PHE A 386 14.63 2.11 -21.36
N ASN A 387 14.35 1.51 -22.51
CA ASN A 387 13.32 2.01 -23.41
C ASN A 387 12.00 1.29 -23.13
N TYR A 388 10.96 2.07 -22.83
CA TYR A 388 9.61 1.56 -22.60
C TYR A 388 9.13 0.62 -23.71
N HIS A 389 9.38 0.96 -24.97
CA HIS A 389 8.90 0.15 -26.09
C HIS A 389 9.54 -1.25 -26.11
N ASP A 390 10.83 -1.34 -25.80
CA ASP A 390 11.57 -2.60 -25.79
C ASP A 390 11.19 -3.45 -24.58
N GLU A 391 11.06 -2.84 -23.39
CA GLU A 391 10.77 -3.54 -22.14
C GLU A 391 9.31 -3.98 -22.00
N VAL A 392 8.36 -3.27 -22.60
CA VAL A 392 6.93 -3.59 -22.47
C VAL A 392 6.40 -4.33 -23.68
N PHE A 393 6.66 -3.87 -24.91
CA PHE A 393 6.04 -4.48 -26.10
C PHE A 393 6.89 -5.58 -26.70
N ARG A 394 8.20 -5.33 -26.91
CA ARG A 394 9.06 -6.27 -27.62
C ARG A 394 9.45 -7.47 -26.77
N ASN A 395 9.81 -7.23 -25.51
CA ASN A 395 10.31 -8.26 -24.61
C ASN A 395 9.76 -8.06 -23.18
N PRO A 396 8.50 -8.44 -22.90
CA PRO A 396 7.79 -8.05 -21.68
C PRO A 396 8.62 -8.36 -20.44
N ASN A 397 8.98 -7.31 -19.71
CA ASN A 397 9.76 -7.35 -18.49
C ASN A 397 8.86 -7.03 -17.29
N TYR A 398 8.37 -8.07 -16.62
CA TYR A 398 7.50 -7.91 -15.45
C TYR A 398 8.18 -7.16 -14.30
N ALA A 399 9.52 -7.21 -14.19
CA ALA A 399 10.25 -6.46 -13.19
C ALA A 399 10.18 -4.95 -13.47
N TYR A 400 10.41 -4.53 -14.72
CA TYR A 400 10.25 -3.14 -15.17
C TYR A 400 8.82 -2.63 -14.89
N VAL A 401 7.84 -3.41 -15.32
CA VAL A 401 6.42 -3.04 -15.22
C VAL A 401 5.97 -2.95 -13.77
N MET A 402 6.45 -3.84 -12.89
CA MET A 402 6.15 -3.78 -11.46
C MET A 402 6.72 -2.51 -10.82
N VAL A 403 7.95 -2.11 -11.16
CA VAL A 403 8.54 -0.86 -10.66
C VAL A 403 7.77 0.35 -11.18
N SER A 404 7.41 0.40 -12.47
CA SER A 404 6.58 1.47 -13.03
C SER A 404 5.19 1.50 -12.38
N PHE A 405 4.62 0.33 -12.08
CA PHE A 405 3.33 0.21 -11.40
C PHE A 405 3.35 0.91 -10.04
N VAL A 406 4.37 0.58 -9.24
CA VAL A 406 4.52 1.15 -7.90
C VAL A 406 4.91 2.62 -7.96
N ASN A 407 5.77 3.03 -8.90
CA ASN A 407 6.08 4.45 -9.11
C ASN A 407 4.81 5.26 -9.42
N SER A 408 3.90 4.73 -10.25
CA SER A 408 2.62 5.40 -10.56
C SER A 408 1.74 5.60 -9.33
N ILE A 409 1.67 4.59 -8.47
CA ILE A 409 0.96 4.70 -7.17
C ILE A 409 1.62 5.76 -6.28
N CYS A 410 2.96 5.75 -6.19
CA CYS A 410 3.72 6.71 -5.40
C CYS A 410 3.47 8.15 -5.86
N GLN A 411 3.55 8.43 -7.17
CA GLN A 411 3.24 9.74 -7.72
C GLN A 411 1.79 10.13 -7.46
N GLY A 412 0.85 9.19 -7.57
CA GLY A 412 -0.56 9.44 -7.26
C GLY A 412 -0.76 9.92 -5.82
N PHE A 413 -0.14 9.26 -4.85
CA PHE A 413 -0.21 9.67 -3.45
C PHE A 413 0.49 11.01 -3.17
N ILE A 414 1.66 11.26 -3.76
CA ILE A 414 2.39 12.52 -3.58
C ILE A 414 1.56 13.70 -4.11
N ILE A 415 1.06 13.60 -5.35
CA ILE A 415 0.24 14.66 -5.97
C ILE A 415 -1.07 14.86 -5.21
N SER A 416 -1.73 13.77 -4.80
CA SER A 416 -2.93 13.83 -3.97
C SER A 416 -2.69 14.63 -2.68
N LYS A 417 -1.57 14.40 -2.00
CA LYS A 417 -1.21 15.12 -0.78
C LYS A 417 -0.85 16.58 -1.04
N ILE A 418 -0.15 16.88 -2.14
CA ILE A 418 0.16 18.27 -2.50
C ILE A 418 -1.12 19.06 -2.80
N LEU A 419 -2.07 18.46 -3.54
CA LEU A 419 -3.36 19.09 -3.81
C LEU A 419 -4.11 19.38 -2.50
N GLU A 420 -4.12 18.43 -1.57
CA GLU A 420 -4.71 18.59 -0.24
C GLU A 420 -4.12 19.78 0.53
N ILE A 421 -2.79 19.93 0.55
CA ILE A 421 -2.11 20.99 1.33
C ILE A 421 -2.06 22.34 0.59
N SER A 422 -2.28 22.35 -0.72
CA SER A 422 -2.20 23.59 -1.50
C SER A 422 -3.34 24.58 -1.18
N ASP A 423 -4.42 24.12 -0.51
CA ASP A 423 -5.58 24.93 -0.12
C ASP A 423 -6.13 25.83 -1.25
N GLY A 424 -6.11 25.32 -2.48
CA GLY A 424 -6.58 26.07 -3.65
C GLY A 424 -5.58 27.11 -4.21
N SER A 425 -4.39 27.26 -3.62
CA SER A 425 -3.37 28.17 -4.14
C SER A 425 -2.51 27.49 -5.20
N ILE A 426 -2.62 27.96 -6.46
CA ILE A 426 -1.79 27.49 -7.59
C ILE A 426 -0.30 27.73 -7.33
N MET A 427 0.05 28.83 -6.65
CA MET A 427 1.43 29.13 -6.28
C MET A 427 1.98 28.07 -5.32
N ASN A 428 1.25 27.77 -4.25
CA ASN A 428 1.64 26.75 -3.26
C ASN A 428 1.74 25.37 -3.92
N LEU A 429 0.73 25.00 -4.72
CA LEU A 429 0.70 23.77 -5.50
C LEU A 429 1.98 23.59 -6.32
N THR A 430 2.36 24.60 -7.10
CA THR A 430 3.51 24.53 -8.01
C THR A 430 4.83 24.38 -7.24
N VAL A 431 4.99 25.15 -6.16
CA VAL A 431 6.20 25.11 -5.32
C VAL A 431 6.33 23.77 -4.60
N PHE A 432 5.28 23.30 -3.94
CA PHE A 432 5.28 22.03 -3.21
C PHE A 432 5.46 20.84 -4.14
N TRP A 433 4.89 20.91 -5.35
CA TRP A 433 5.09 19.93 -6.39
C TRP A 433 6.54 19.83 -6.86
N LEU A 434 7.16 20.95 -7.23
CA LEU A 434 8.56 20.97 -7.65
C LEU A 434 9.49 20.46 -6.54
N GLN A 435 9.27 20.90 -5.30
CA GLN A 435 10.04 20.44 -4.15
C GLN A 435 9.92 18.92 -3.95
N SER A 436 8.68 18.40 -3.97
CA SER A 436 8.42 16.97 -3.78
C SER A 436 9.03 16.13 -4.90
N LEU A 437 8.99 16.61 -6.14
CA LEU A 437 9.57 15.93 -7.30
C LEU A 437 11.10 15.84 -7.18
N VAL A 438 11.77 16.92 -6.76
CA VAL A 438 13.21 16.93 -6.51
C VAL A 438 13.58 15.93 -5.40
N ILE A 439 12.90 15.99 -4.25
CA ILE A 439 13.18 15.10 -3.12
C ILE A 439 12.95 13.64 -3.51
N TYR A 440 11.82 13.34 -4.16
CA TYR A 440 11.50 11.99 -4.64
C TYR A 440 12.53 11.50 -5.65
N GLY A 441 12.85 12.31 -6.66
CA GLY A 441 13.84 11.99 -7.69
C GLY A 441 15.22 11.66 -7.11
N VAL A 442 15.73 12.49 -6.19
CA VAL A 442 16.99 12.25 -5.48
C VAL A 442 16.91 10.97 -4.65
N SER A 443 15.81 10.74 -3.94
CA SER A 443 15.62 9.54 -3.11
C SER A 443 15.73 8.25 -3.92
N THR A 444 15.22 8.21 -5.16
CA THR A 444 15.30 7.00 -6.00
C THR A 444 16.74 6.54 -6.27
N ARG A 445 17.70 7.47 -6.33
CA ARG A 445 19.13 7.17 -6.55
C ARG A 445 19.81 6.61 -5.30
N LEU A 446 19.21 6.75 -4.12
CA LEU A 446 19.77 6.25 -2.86
C LEU A 446 19.61 4.74 -2.68
N PHE A 447 18.82 4.06 -3.53
CA PHE A 447 18.62 2.62 -3.44
C PHE A 447 19.92 1.81 -3.40
N LYS A 448 20.94 2.24 -4.16
CA LYS A 448 22.26 1.58 -4.23
C LYS A 448 23.01 1.56 -2.88
N TYR A 449 22.65 2.43 -1.94
CA TYR A 449 23.27 2.48 -0.61
C TYR A 449 22.51 1.66 0.42
N ILE A 450 21.24 1.32 0.14
CA ILE A 450 20.36 0.61 1.08
C ILE A 450 20.28 -0.87 0.73
N SER A 451 20.17 -1.19 -0.56
CA SER A 451 20.05 -2.55 -1.04
C SER A 451 21.37 -3.02 -1.67
N PRO A 452 21.82 -4.25 -1.37
CA PRO A 452 22.98 -4.85 -2.04
C PRO A 452 22.66 -5.28 -3.49
N LEU A 453 21.39 -5.21 -3.92
CA LEU A 453 20.96 -5.62 -5.25
C LEU A 453 21.29 -4.53 -6.29
N SER A 454 22.05 -4.89 -7.32
CA SER A 454 22.39 -3.99 -8.43
C SER A 454 21.19 -3.78 -9.36
N PHE A 455 20.59 -2.59 -9.30
CA PHE A 455 19.36 -2.26 -10.02
C PHE A 455 19.44 -2.53 -11.54
N ASN A 456 20.41 -1.92 -12.24
CA ASN A 456 20.47 -2.02 -13.71
C ASN A 456 20.68 -3.47 -14.18
N SER A 457 21.63 -4.20 -13.59
CA SER A 457 21.95 -5.56 -14.07
C SER A 457 20.81 -6.54 -13.80
N LEU A 458 20.18 -6.47 -12.63
CA LEU A 458 19.11 -7.38 -12.25
C LEU A 458 17.79 -7.02 -12.97
N LEU A 459 17.57 -5.75 -13.34
CA LEU A 459 16.40 -5.36 -14.13
C LEU A 459 16.50 -5.88 -15.58
N ILE A 460 17.70 -5.82 -16.19
CA ILE A 460 17.97 -6.45 -17.50
C ILE A 460 17.72 -7.96 -17.44
N GLN A 461 18.06 -8.60 -16.33
CA GLN A 461 17.79 -10.03 -16.07
C GLN A 461 16.32 -10.32 -15.73
N LYS A 462 15.43 -9.33 -15.77
CA LYS A 462 14.00 -9.43 -15.44
C LYS A 462 13.73 -9.99 -14.04
N ASN A 463 14.61 -9.67 -13.08
CA ASN A 463 14.52 -10.22 -11.73
C ASN A 463 13.37 -9.59 -10.94
N ILE A 464 12.32 -10.37 -10.67
CA ILE A 464 11.15 -9.92 -9.89
C ILE A 464 11.50 -9.57 -8.44
N GLY A 465 12.48 -10.27 -7.85
CA GLY A 465 12.97 -9.98 -6.50
C GLY A 465 13.53 -8.57 -6.37
N LEU A 466 14.33 -8.12 -7.35
CA LEU A 466 14.78 -6.72 -7.42
C LEU A 466 13.59 -5.77 -7.48
N ALA A 467 12.63 -6.03 -8.38
CA ALA A 467 11.47 -5.15 -8.56
C ALA A 467 10.65 -5.03 -7.27
N ILE A 468 10.47 -6.11 -6.52
CA ILE A 468 9.81 -6.10 -5.22
C ILE A 468 10.60 -5.26 -4.21
N ALA A 469 11.91 -5.46 -4.08
CA ALA A 469 12.74 -4.67 -3.17
C ALA A 469 12.69 -3.17 -3.50
N PHE A 470 12.85 -2.83 -4.78
CA PHE A 470 12.79 -1.45 -5.23
C PHE A 470 11.39 -0.84 -5.07
N SER A 471 10.33 -1.63 -5.24
CA SER A 471 8.95 -1.21 -4.98
C SER A 471 8.73 -0.82 -3.52
N GLY A 472 9.20 -1.64 -2.58
CA GLY A 472 9.14 -1.30 -1.14
C GLY A 472 9.96 -0.07 -0.81
N PHE A 473 11.09 0.12 -1.49
CA PHE A 473 11.91 1.33 -1.38
C PHE A 473 11.16 2.60 -1.85
N LEU A 474 10.55 2.56 -3.04
CA LEU A 474 9.76 3.68 -3.57
C LEU A 474 8.57 4.02 -2.67
N LEU A 475 7.83 3.01 -2.21
CA LEU A 475 6.70 3.22 -1.29
C LEU A 475 7.17 3.78 0.05
N GLY A 476 8.28 3.28 0.59
CA GLY A 476 8.85 3.78 1.84
C GLY A 476 9.25 5.26 1.73
N ASN A 477 9.95 5.65 0.66
CA ASN A 477 10.29 7.06 0.41
C ASN A 477 9.04 7.92 0.29
N THR A 478 8.00 7.40 -0.37
CA THR A 478 6.72 8.11 -0.51
C THR A 478 6.03 8.31 0.83
N VAL A 479 6.01 7.30 1.70
CA VAL A 479 5.45 7.40 3.05
C VAL A 479 6.18 8.47 3.87
N ILE A 480 7.52 8.49 3.83
CA ILE A 480 8.32 9.50 4.53
C ILE A 480 8.02 10.89 3.96
N LEU A 481 8.00 11.06 2.64
CA LEU A 481 7.74 12.35 2.00
C LEU A 481 6.33 12.88 2.32
N ILE A 482 5.30 12.05 2.22
CA ILE A 482 3.92 12.42 2.55
C ILE A 482 3.80 12.85 4.03
N SER A 483 4.49 12.14 4.93
CA SER A 483 4.53 12.50 6.35
C SER A 483 5.33 13.78 6.63
N ALA A 484 6.30 14.13 5.78
CA ALA A 484 7.00 15.41 5.88
C ALA A 484 6.12 16.57 5.42
N LEU A 485 5.22 16.34 4.46
CA LEU A 485 4.28 17.33 3.94
C LEU A 485 3.12 17.63 4.91
N THR A 486 2.83 16.78 5.90
CA THR A 486 1.81 17.08 6.92
C THR A 486 2.34 18.12 7.91
N ILE A 487 2.06 19.40 7.63
CA ILE A 487 2.41 20.56 8.45
C ILE A 487 1.18 21.48 8.49
N GLU A 488 0.91 22.10 9.64
CA GLU A 488 -0.16 23.09 9.80
C GLU A 488 0.29 24.45 9.23
N ASN A 489 -0.65 25.20 8.64
CA ASN A 489 -0.45 26.41 7.83
C ASN A 489 0.64 27.38 8.33
N PHE A 490 1.75 27.47 7.58
CA PHE A 490 2.79 28.48 7.72
C PHE A 490 3.04 29.20 6.39
N ASP A 491 3.77 30.31 6.45
CA ASP A 491 4.31 30.97 5.28
C ASP A 491 5.07 29.98 4.37
N LEU A 492 5.04 30.22 3.06
CA LEU A 492 5.64 29.33 2.05
C LEU A 492 7.09 28.95 2.37
N VAL A 493 7.88 29.92 2.85
CA VAL A 493 9.30 29.72 3.20
C VAL A 493 9.45 28.76 4.38
N ASP A 494 8.67 28.98 5.44
CA ASP A 494 8.70 28.14 6.64
C ASP A 494 8.24 26.73 6.32
N PHE A 495 7.22 26.58 5.47
CA PHE A 495 6.78 25.27 5.00
C PHE A 495 7.91 24.51 4.30
N ILE A 496 8.59 25.14 3.33
CA ILE A 496 9.70 24.52 2.59
C ILE A 496 10.81 24.07 3.56
N VAL A 497 11.20 24.94 4.49
CA VAL A 497 12.23 24.66 5.48
C VAL A 497 11.82 23.49 6.38
N GLN A 498 10.58 23.48 6.87
CA GLN A 498 10.08 22.41 7.74
C GLN A 498 9.99 21.07 7.02
N VAL A 499 9.53 21.04 5.75
CA VAL A 499 9.53 19.81 4.95
C VAL A 499 10.96 19.27 4.80
N LEU A 500 11.94 20.12 4.48
CA LEU A 500 13.34 19.72 4.38
C LEU A 500 13.89 19.19 5.70
N LEU A 501 13.60 19.85 6.83
CA LEU A 501 14.01 19.39 8.15
C LEU A 501 13.38 18.04 8.51
N LYS A 502 12.09 17.84 8.24
CA LYS A 502 11.39 16.56 8.47
C LYS A 502 11.94 15.43 7.59
N VAL A 503 12.23 15.71 6.32
CA VAL A 503 12.86 14.72 5.41
C VAL A 503 14.27 14.36 5.91
N ASN A 504 15.09 15.33 6.30
CA ASN A 504 16.42 15.09 6.86
C ASN A 504 16.36 14.27 8.16
N LEU A 505 15.39 14.56 9.03
CA LEU A 505 15.12 13.76 10.22
C LEU A 505 14.73 12.32 9.85
N GLY A 506 13.90 12.13 8.82
CA GLY A 506 13.55 10.82 8.29
C GLY A 506 14.77 10.04 7.81
N ILE A 507 15.69 10.70 7.10
CA ILE A 507 16.97 10.10 6.65
C ILE A 507 17.83 9.66 7.84
N LEU A 508 17.82 10.42 8.94
CA LEU A 508 18.59 10.10 10.14
C LEU A 508 17.98 8.92 10.93
N ILE A 509 16.65 8.86 11.03
CA ILE A 509 15.94 7.86 11.86
C ILE A 509 15.76 6.53 11.12
N MET A 510 15.55 6.56 9.81
CA MET A 510 15.26 5.35 9.01
C MET A 510 16.30 4.22 9.17
N PRO A 511 17.64 4.49 9.17
CA PRO A 511 18.64 3.47 9.43
C PRO A 511 18.50 2.81 10.80
N LEU A 512 18.09 3.55 11.84
CA LEU A 512 17.90 3.02 13.19
C LEU A 512 16.82 1.94 13.20
N PHE A 513 15.67 2.19 12.56
CA PHE A 513 14.62 1.17 12.42
C PHE A 513 15.07 0.00 11.55
N TYR A 514 15.78 0.25 10.44
CA TYR A 514 16.29 -0.81 9.58
C TYR A 514 17.22 -1.78 10.34
N TYR A 515 18.18 -1.25 11.10
CA TYR A 515 19.09 -2.06 11.91
C TYR A 515 18.39 -2.69 13.12
N GLY A 516 17.51 -1.95 13.80
CA GLY A 516 16.75 -2.44 14.94
C GLY A 516 15.87 -3.64 14.58
N LEU A 517 15.09 -3.55 13.50
CA LEU A 517 14.26 -4.66 13.01
C LEU A 517 15.10 -5.84 12.54
N SER A 518 16.22 -5.58 11.83
CA SER A 518 17.15 -6.64 11.42
C SER A 518 17.74 -7.40 12.61
N TYR A 519 18.08 -6.67 13.68
CA TYR A 519 18.61 -7.23 14.92
C TYR A 519 17.54 -8.06 15.67
N ILE A 520 16.34 -7.51 15.85
CA ILE A 520 15.23 -8.17 16.56
C ILE A 520 14.89 -9.51 15.92
N PHE A 521 14.82 -9.56 14.59
CA PHE A 521 14.44 -10.77 13.86
C PHE A 521 15.62 -11.64 13.43
N LYS A 522 16.86 -11.30 13.81
CA LYS A 522 18.09 -12.07 13.55
C LYS A 522 18.22 -12.51 12.08
N ILE A 523 17.92 -11.62 11.14
CA ILE A 523 17.96 -11.94 9.72
C ILE A 523 19.42 -11.99 9.25
N THR A 524 19.81 -13.08 8.59
CA THR A 524 21.13 -13.18 7.97
C THR A 524 21.00 -13.18 6.46
N ILE A 525 21.52 -12.12 5.82
CA ILE A 525 21.64 -12.04 4.37
C ILE A 525 22.92 -12.79 3.99
N LYS A 526 22.82 -14.07 3.65
CA LYS A 526 23.92 -14.76 2.98
C LYS A 526 23.84 -14.41 1.50
N VAL A 527 24.80 -13.62 1.01
CA VAL A 527 24.96 -13.36 -0.41
C VAL A 527 25.61 -14.60 -1.01
N GLU A 528 24.79 -15.56 -1.45
CA GLU A 528 25.28 -16.67 -2.26
C GLU A 528 25.60 -16.13 -3.65
N THR A 529 26.87 -15.77 -3.87
CA THR A 529 27.36 -15.12 -5.09
C THR A 529 27.37 -16.00 -6.33
N LYS A 530 26.88 -17.25 -6.26
CA LYS A 530 27.03 -18.23 -7.34
C LYS A 530 25.74 -18.95 -7.77
N SER A 531 24.63 -18.78 -7.08
CA SER A 531 23.37 -19.41 -7.52
C SER A 531 22.67 -18.48 -8.51
N SER A 532 22.47 -18.95 -9.74
CA SER A 532 21.56 -18.35 -10.73
C SER A 532 20.08 -18.53 -10.35
N ASP A 533 19.79 -18.85 -9.09
CA ASP A 533 18.46 -19.19 -8.61
C ASP A 533 17.63 -17.92 -8.41
N GLN A 534 16.69 -17.70 -9.33
CA GLN A 534 15.72 -16.60 -9.27
C GLN A 534 14.94 -16.57 -7.94
N THR A 535 14.72 -17.74 -7.32
CA THR A 535 14.00 -17.89 -6.05
C THR A 535 14.76 -17.28 -4.87
N ALA A 536 16.10 -17.37 -4.87
CA ALA A 536 16.93 -16.77 -3.82
C ALA A 536 16.81 -15.24 -3.85
N HIS A 537 16.85 -14.65 -5.04
CA HIS A 537 16.63 -13.22 -5.24
C HIS A 537 15.22 -12.77 -4.87
N LEU A 538 14.19 -13.60 -5.11
CA LEU A 538 12.82 -13.30 -4.74
C LEU A 538 12.67 -13.14 -3.22
N GLY A 539 13.21 -14.09 -2.45
CA GLY A 539 13.18 -14.03 -0.99
C GLY A 539 13.92 -12.82 -0.42
N GLN A 540 15.11 -12.53 -0.95
CA GLN A 540 15.85 -11.31 -0.60
C GLN A 540 15.08 -10.04 -0.99
N GLY A 541 14.39 -10.06 -2.13
CA GLY A 541 13.54 -9.00 -2.62
C GLY A 541 12.39 -8.65 -1.68
N ILE A 542 11.61 -9.68 -1.30
CA ILE A 542 10.49 -9.56 -0.35
C ILE A 542 10.96 -9.05 1.01
N TYR A 543 12.09 -9.57 1.48
CA TYR A 543 12.72 -9.11 2.71
C TYR A 543 13.09 -7.62 2.65
N GLY A 544 13.86 -7.22 1.63
CA GLY A 544 14.29 -5.82 1.47
C GLY A 544 13.11 -4.87 1.34
N CYS A 545 12.08 -5.27 0.57
CA CYS A 545 10.84 -4.53 0.42
C CYS A 545 10.15 -4.29 1.76
N SER A 546 9.92 -5.37 2.51
CA SER A 546 9.14 -5.32 3.72
C SER A 546 9.87 -4.62 4.86
N LEU A 547 11.17 -4.87 5.00
CA LEU A 547 11.98 -4.23 6.04
C LEU A 547 12.06 -2.71 5.82
N TYR A 548 12.31 -2.27 4.58
CA TYR A 548 12.36 -0.85 4.26
C TYR A 548 10.99 -0.19 4.41
N LEU A 549 9.92 -0.82 3.91
CA LEU A 549 8.58 -0.28 4.01
C LEU A 549 8.11 -0.16 5.47
N VAL A 550 8.37 -1.17 6.31
CA VAL A 550 8.08 -1.10 7.76
C VAL A 550 8.89 0.02 8.40
N GLY A 551 10.20 0.07 8.15
CA GLY A 551 11.05 1.13 8.69
C GLY A 551 10.54 2.52 8.32
N ALA A 552 10.05 2.70 7.09
CA ALA A 552 9.48 3.96 6.62
C ALA A 552 8.17 4.30 7.34
N TYR A 553 7.25 3.34 7.55
CA TYR A 553 6.06 3.56 8.37
C TYR A 553 6.41 3.98 9.80
N LEU A 554 7.36 3.29 10.44
CA LEU A 554 7.78 3.64 11.80
C LEU A 554 8.48 5.00 11.85
N THR A 555 9.30 5.31 10.84
CA THR A 555 9.92 6.63 10.69
C THR A 555 8.88 7.71 10.53
N SER A 556 7.81 7.48 9.75
CA SER A 556 6.74 8.46 9.56
C SER A 556 5.99 8.78 10.87
N VAL A 557 5.83 7.79 11.77
CA VAL A 557 5.27 8.02 13.11
C VAL A 557 6.17 8.98 13.90
N ILE A 558 7.48 8.73 13.90
CA ILE A 558 8.41 9.59 14.63
C ILE A 558 8.52 10.99 14.00
N VAL A 559 8.43 11.10 12.67
CA VAL A 559 8.57 12.37 11.96
C VAL A 559 7.31 13.24 12.07
N ALA A 560 6.14 12.65 11.88
CA ALA A 560 4.88 13.39 11.71
C ALA A 560 3.92 13.30 12.91
N GLN A 561 3.86 12.17 13.60
CA GLN A 561 2.80 11.87 14.59
C GLN A 561 3.17 12.24 16.03
N ILE A 562 4.33 12.87 16.24
CA ILE A 562 4.75 13.40 17.54
C ILE A 562 4.48 14.90 17.53
N HIS A 563 3.35 15.28 18.13
CA HIS A 563 2.93 16.66 18.30
C HIS A 563 3.51 17.20 19.60
N PHE A 564 4.47 18.12 19.48
CA PHE A 564 5.04 18.81 20.63
C PHE A 564 4.16 20.01 21.00
N GLY A 565 3.96 20.21 22.30
CA GLY A 565 3.25 21.38 22.81
C GLY A 565 4.06 22.67 22.66
N THR A 566 3.40 23.82 22.78
CA THR A 566 4.06 25.14 22.78
C THR A 566 4.66 25.53 24.13
N ILE A 567 4.41 24.75 25.19
CA ILE A 567 4.78 25.08 26.56
C ILE A 567 5.81 24.06 27.07
N TYR A 568 7.09 24.43 27.01
CA TYR A 568 8.16 23.74 27.73
C TYR A 568 8.50 24.53 29.01
N PRO A 569 8.29 23.95 30.20
CA PRO A 569 9.21 24.16 31.29
C PRO A 569 9.71 22.77 31.69
N PHE A 570 10.74 22.29 31.02
CA PHE A 570 11.63 21.30 31.63
C PHE A 570 12.65 22.06 32.47
N PHE A 571 12.20 22.53 33.64
CA PHE A 571 13.04 22.79 34.82
C PHE A 571 12.23 22.51 36.07
#